data_AF-A0A166UMD2-F1
#
_entry.id   AF-A0A166UMD2-F1
#
_cell.length_a   1.000
_cell.length_b   1.000
_cell.length_c   1.000
_cell.angle_alpha   90.00
_cell.angle_beta   90.00
_cell.angle_gamma   90.00
#
_symmetry.space_group_name_H-M   'P 1'
#
loop_
_entity.id
_entity.type
_entity.pdbx_description
1 polymer ?
#
loop_
_entity_poly.entity_id
_entity_poly.type
_entity_poly.pdbx_seq_one_letter_code
_entity_poly.pdbx_strand_id
1 'polypeptide(L)'
;MFSTDKAERATQIKAKIEQRDHHVRESWVKAMEARLVRDELENCQRSEGVNHYENCRWLTEKYLTMLKDNKVKGFKQVDVV
;
A
#
# COMPACT_ATOMS: atom_id res chain seq x y z
N MET A 1 33.61 -23.61 16.37
CA MET A 1 32.19 -23.39 16.75
C MET A 1 31.73 -21.95 16.50
N PHE A 2 32.50 -20.91 16.82
CA PHE A 2 32.11 -19.50 16.57
C PHE A 2 31.81 -19.07 15.11
N SER A 3 32.37 -19.76 14.10
CA SER A 3 32.16 -19.37 12.69
C SER A 3 30.78 -19.73 12.14
N THR A 4 30.15 -20.80 12.63
CA THR A 4 28.80 -21.22 12.20
C THR A 4 27.73 -20.30 12.75
N ASP A 5 27.85 -19.88 14.01
CA ASP A 5 26.94 -18.91 14.64
C ASP A 5 26.90 -17.56 13.90
N LYS A 6 28.06 -17.13 13.38
CA LYS A 6 28.16 -15.87 12.63
C LYS A 6 27.48 -15.98 11.26
N ALA A 7 27.62 -17.13 10.58
CA ALA A 7 26.95 -17.39 9.32
C ALA A 7 25.43 -17.48 9.49
N GLU A 8 24.94 -18.15 10.54
CA GLU A 8 23.51 -18.22 10.87
C GLU A 8 22.92 -16.86 11.26
N ARG A 9 23.66 -16.01 11.97
CA ARG A 9 23.21 -14.63 12.25
C ARG A 9 23.12 -13.81 10.97
N ALA A 10 24.07 -13.98 10.04
CA ALA A 10 24.05 -13.28 8.76
C ALA A 10 22.83 -13.68 7.91
N THR A 11 22.46 -14.97 7.87
CA THR A 11 21.27 -15.44 7.16
C THR A 11 19.98 -14.92 7.80
N GLN A 12 19.91 -14.90 9.14
CA GLN A 12 18.76 -14.32 9.86
C GLN A 12 18.61 -12.81 9.62
N ILE A 13 19.71 -12.06 9.60
CA ILE A 13 19.68 -10.61 9.30
C ILE A 13 19.20 -10.39 7.87
N LYS A 14 19.73 -11.16 6.91
CA LYS A 14 19.31 -11.09 5.51
C LYS A 14 17.81 -11.38 5.35
N ALA A 15 17.32 -12.45 5.97
CA ALA A 15 15.91 -12.80 5.94
C ALA A 15 15.01 -11.69 6.53
N LYS A 16 15.44 -11.04 7.62
CA LYS A 16 14.70 -9.90 8.20
C LYS A 16 14.68 -8.69 7.28
N ILE A 17 15.76 -8.40 6.55
CA ILE A 17 15.80 -7.30 5.57
C ILE A 17 14.85 -7.61 4.40
N GLU A 18 14.89 -8.82 3.87
CA GLU A 18 14.00 -9.24 2.78
C GLU A 18 12.52 -9.16 3.17
N GLN A 19 12.16 -9.57 4.40
CA GLN A 19 10.79 -9.42 4.92
C GLN A 19 10.34 -7.96 5.02
N ARG A 20 11.24 -7.07 5.47
CA ARG A 20 10.96 -5.62 5.55
C ARG A 20 10.76 -5.01 4.17
N ASP A 21 11.64 -5.34 3.23
CA ASP A 21 11.54 -4.86 1.84
C ASP A 21 10.25 -5.34 1.18
N HIS A 22 9.90 -6.61 1.38
CA HIS A 22 8.65 -7.18 0.89
C HIS A 22 7.44 -6.41 1.43
N HIS A 23 7.38 -6.16 2.74
CA HIS A 23 6.29 -5.38 3.35
C HIS A 23 6.14 -3.98 2.76
N VAL A 24 7.26 -3.28 2.54
CA VAL A 24 7.25 -1.94 1.94
C VAL A 24 6.79 -2.00 0.49
N ARG A 25 7.27 -2.97 -0.30
CA ARG A 25 6.83 -3.16 -1.70
C ARG A 25 5.33 -3.39 -1.79
N GLU A 26 4.78 -4.28 -0.99
CA GLU A 26 3.34 -4.56 -0.96
C GLU A 26 2.53 -3.31 -0.58
N SER A 27 3.04 -2.51 0.36
CA SER A 27 2.40 -1.25 0.74
C SER A 27 2.37 -0.25 -0.42
N TRP A 28 3.42 -0.20 -1.25
CA TRP A 28 3.45 0.60 -2.47
C TRP A 28 2.53 0.07 -3.55
N VAL A 29 2.43 -1.25 -3.75
CA VAL A 29 1.48 -1.85 -4.69
C VAL A 29 0.06 -1.42 -4.37
N LYS A 30 -0.37 -1.54 -3.11
CA LYS A 30 -1.70 -1.10 -2.65
C LYS A 30 -1.94 0.41 -2.85
N ALA A 31 -0.92 1.22 -2.67
CA ALA A 31 -1.00 2.65 -2.93
C ALA A 31 -1.14 2.96 -4.43
N MET A 32 -0.47 2.18 -5.30
CA MET A 32 -0.62 2.28 -6.76
C MET A 32 -1.99 1.82 -7.24
N GLU A 33 -2.56 0.77 -6.65
CA GLU A 33 -3.95 0.37 -6.92
C GLU A 33 -4.94 1.49 -6.60
N ALA A 34 -4.75 2.17 -5.46
CA ALA A 34 -5.60 3.31 -5.09
C ALA A 34 -5.46 4.48 -6.08
N ARG A 35 -4.27 4.68 -6.68
CA ARG A 35 -4.07 5.68 -7.73
C ARG A 35 -4.84 5.32 -9.01
N LEU A 36 -4.81 4.06 -9.44
CA LEU A 36 -5.59 3.62 -10.61
C LEU A 36 -7.09 3.88 -10.42
N VAL A 37 -7.62 3.58 -9.22
CA VAL A 37 -9.04 3.85 -8.92
C VAL A 37 -9.36 5.35 -8.92
N ARG A 38 -8.44 6.19 -8.45
CA ARG A 38 -8.59 7.65 -8.52
C ARG A 38 -8.63 8.13 -9.97
N ASP A 39 -7.70 7.65 -10.81
CA ASP A 39 -7.61 8.09 -12.20
C ASP A 39 -8.88 7.67 -12.98
N GLU A 40 -9.43 6.49 -12.69
CA GLU A 40 -10.72 6.05 -13.23
C GLU A 40 -11.91 6.88 -12.70
N LEU A 41 -11.89 7.24 -11.41
CA LEU A 41 -12.90 8.14 -10.83
C LEU A 41 -12.87 9.52 -11.50
N GLU A 42 -11.69 10.08 -11.75
CA GLU A 42 -11.53 11.35 -12.47
C GLU A 42 -12.09 11.26 -13.90
N ASN A 43 -11.84 10.15 -14.59
CA ASN A 43 -12.40 9.91 -15.92
C ASN A 43 -13.93 9.84 -15.88
N CYS A 44 -14.50 9.08 -14.94
CA CYS A 44 -15.95 8.97 -14.75
C CYS A 44 -16.59 10.34 -14.46
N GLN A 45 -15.97 11.14 -13.58
CA GLN A 45 -16.47 12.48 -13.26
C GLN A 45 -16.42 13.42 -14.48
N ARG A 46 -15.38 13.29 -15.32
CA ARG A 46 -15.26 14.08 -16.56
C ARG A 46 -16.27 13.65 -17.62
N SER A 47 -16.58 12.36 -17.73
CA SER A 47 -17.52 11.84 -18.75
C SER A 47 -18.99 12.09 -18.39
N GLU A 48 -19.37 11.90 -17.12
CA GLU A 48 -20.75 11.97 -16.66
C GLU A 48 -21.23 13.41 -16.42
N GLY A 49 -20.31 14.37 -16.26
CA GLY A 49 -20.64 15.75 -15.97
C GLY A 49 -21.51 15.86 -14.71
N VAL A 50 -22.67 16.51 -14.80
CA VAL A 50 -23.58 16.69 -13.66
C VAL A 50 -24.13 15.40 -13.04
N ASN A 51 -24.13 14.28 -13.77
CA ASN A 51 -24.65 12.99 -13.28
C ASN A 51 -23.64 12.18 -12.47
N HIS A 52 -22.42 12.70 -12.24
CA HIS A 52 -21.35 11.96 -11.59
C HIS A 52 -21.70 11.51 -10.15
N TYR A 53 -22.64 12.17 -9.47
CA TYR A 53 -23.04 11.84 -8.10
C TYR A 53 -23.72 10.47 -7.98
N GLU A 54 -24.46 10.06 -9.01
CA GLU A 54 -25.14 8.76 -9.02
C GLU A 54 -24.26 7.71 -9.71
N ASN A 55 -23.74 8.02 -10.90
CA ASN A 55 -23.05 7.06 -11.74
C ASN A 55 -21.63 6.70 -11.23
N CYS A 56 -20.92 7.65 -10.61
CA CYS A 56 -19.55 7.43 -10.09
C CYS A 56 -19.50 7.17 -8.57
N ARG A 57 -20.65 6.96 -7.92
CA ARG A 57 -20.74 6.78 -6.47
C ARG A 57 -19.93 5.57 -5.98
N TRP A 58 -20.06 4.44 -6.67
CA TRP A 58 -19.36 3.20 -6.31
C TRP A 58 -17.84 3.33 -6.40
N LEU A 59 -17.32 4.10 -7.38
CA LEU A 59 -15.90 4.42 -7.50
C LEU A 59 -15.44 5.31 -6.34
N THR A 60 -16.26 6.28 -5.97
CA THR A 60 -15.98 7.16 -4.82
C THR A 60 -15.90 6.36 -3.53
N GLU A 61 -16.89 5.51 -3.25
CA GLU A 61 -16.92 4.67 -2.04
C GLU A 61 -15.75 3.69 -1.99
N LYS A 62 -15.41 3.08 -3.13
CA LYS A 62 -14.22 2.22 -3.26
C LYS A 62 -12.94 2.99 -2.99
N TYR A 63 -12.77 4.16 -3.60
CA TYR A 63 -11.59 4.99 -3.42
C TYR A 63 -11.42 5.44 -1.95
N LEU A 64 -12.51 5.86 -1.31
CA LEU A 64 -12.51 6.25 0.11
C LEU A 64 -12.13 5.09 1.04
N THR A 65 -12.58 3.88 0.71
CA THR A 65 -12.20 2.67 1.46
C THR A 65 -10.70 2.39 1.30
N MET A 66 -10.20 2.42 0.07
CA MET A 66 -8.77 2.22 -0.22
C MET A 66 -7.90 3.30 0.43
N LEU A 67 -8.34 4.56 0.50
CA LEU A 67 -7.57 5.63 1.16
C LEU A 67 -7.39 5.40 2.67
N LYS A 68 -8.31 4.70 3.33
CA LYS A 68 -8.19 4.35 4.75
C LYS A 68 -7.18 3.22 4.96
N ASP A 69 -7.27 2.18 4.12
CA ASP A 69 -6.55 0.93 4.33
C ASP A 69 -5.18 0.87 3.64
N ASN A 70 -5.06 1.44 2.43
CA ASN A 70 -3.91 1.30 1.55
C ASN A 70 -2.85 2.40 1.73
N LYS A 71 -2.79 3.04 2.90
CA LYS A 71 -1.74 4.01 3.20
C LYS A 71 -0.38 3.30 3.24
N VAL A 72 0.64 3.93 2.65
CA VAL A 72 2.01 3.42 2.74
C VAL A 72 2.45 3.49 4.19
N LYS A 73 2.56 2.33 4.85
CA LYS A 73 3.07 2.20 6.21
C LYS A 73 4.52 1.73 6.14
N GLY A 74 5.40 2.38 6.90
CA GLY A 74 6.76 1.89 7.07
C GLY A 74 6.78 0.59 7.87
N PHE A 75 7.85 -0.20 7.74
CA PHE A 75 8.01 -1.44 8.52
C PHE A 75 8.13 -1.19 10.04
N LYS A 76 8.53 0.04 10.44
CA LYS A 76 8.67 0.42 11.84
C LYS A 76 7.38 1.12 12.27
N GLN A 77 6.55 0.42 13.03
CA GLN A 77 5.41 1.03 13.71
C GLN A 77 5.97 1.85 14.87
N VAL A 78 5.79 3.17 14.80
CA VAL A 78 6.11 4.08 15.91
C VAL A 78 4.76 4.52 16.46
N ASP A 79 4.40 3.98 17.62
CA ASP A 79 3.24 4.45 18.36
C ASP A 79 3.60 5.84 18.90
N VAL A 80 3.12 6.88 18.22
CA VAL A 80 3.17 8.24 18.76
C VAL A 80 2.02 8.32 19.75
N VAL A 81 2.35 8.12 21.02
CA VAL A 81 1.47 8.37 22.18
C VAL A 81 1.00 9.83 22.17
#